data_AF-V7CNC6-F1
#
_entry.id   AF-V7CNC6-F1
#
_cell.length_a   1.000
_cell.length_b   1.000
_cell.length_c   1.000
_cell.angle_alpha   90.00
_cell.angle_beta   90.00
_cell.angle_gamma   90.00
#
_symmetry.space_group_name_H-M   'P 1'
#
loop_
_entity.id
_entity.type
_entity.pdbx_description
1 polymer ?
#
loop_
_entity_poly.entity_id
_entity_poly.type
_entity_poly.pdbx_seq_one_letter_code
_entity_poly.pdbx_strand_id
1 'polypeptide(L)'
;MTILNDQPALVFFTYDFKVPFLMKLVYGRDYNIESERQKGVEEFYRLQHTNQTYDFAKRMREIYVILDKAEMGIWECCELLNEVVDDSDPDLDEAQIQHLLQSAEAIRKDYPDQDWLHLTALIHDLGKILLLPRFGALPQWAVVGDTFPLGCAFDESNIHHKKHFILELIINANPDCILMNMQYFKNNPDYQCPGYKTKNGIYTEGCGLQNVMMSWGHDEYMYLVAKKNGSTLPSAGLFIIRFHSFYPLHKEGAYTHLMNEEDVENLKWLEVFNKYDLYSKSKVLVDVEKVKPYYMSLIEKILLFLSTNRDSHDIVDFSDLRKILVLPAFGELPQLAVFGDTFLVGCVFDKSNIHHKYFKDNPDYKCYAYNTKNGIYTEGCGLDNIVMSWGHNDYMYMVAKENGNNFPSAGLFIIRYHSFYTLRKKGAYTHLMNEEDFETLKWLEVFNEHEHVT
;
A
#
# COMPACT_ATOMS: atom_id res chain seq x y z
N MET A 1 51.01 54.28 10.69
CA MET A 1 50.43 54.45 9.34
C MET A 1 51.49 53.96 8.37
N THR A 2 51.33 52.90 7.57
CA THR A 2 50.15 52.12 7.20
C THR A 2 50.62 50.72 6.77
N ILE A 3 49.79 49.74 7.07
CA ILE A 3 49.95 48.28 6.90
C ILE A 3 49.77 47.89 5.43
N LEU A 4 50.47 46.83 4.98
CA LEU A 4 49.94 45.73 4.17
C LEU A 4 50.98 44.58 4.17
N ASN A 5 50.80 43.66 5.11
CA ASN A 5 51.61 42.47 5.34
C ASN A 5 51.04 41.25 4.59
N ASP A 6 51.97 40.45 4.07
CA ASP A 6 52.04 38.99 4.08
C ASP A 6 50.94 38.14 3.44
N GLN A 7 51.24 37.67 2.23
CA GLN A 7 50.96 36.28 1.85
C GLN A 7 52.26 35.59 1.41
N PRO A 8 52.57 34.41 1.95
CA PRO A 8 53.30 33.39 1.21
C PRO A 8 52.48 32.11 1.05
N ALA A 9 52.24 31.77 -0.22
CA ALA A 9 52.17 30.45 -0.83
C ALA A 9 51.79 29.26 0.09
N LEU A 10 50.56 28.77 -0.04
CA LEU A 10 50.25 27.37 0.26
C LEU A 10 50.57 26.52 -0.98
N VAL A 11 51.58 25.66 -0.83
CA VAL A 11 52.00 24.63 -1.79
C VAL A 11 50.85 23.64 -1.97
N PHE A 12 50.37 23.48 -3.21
CA PHE A 12 49.45 22.42 -3.59
C PHE A 12 50.17 21.07 -3.52
N PHE A 13 49.87 20.26 -2.50
CA PHE A 13 49.99 18.82 -2.62
C PHE A 13 48.72 18.31 -3.31
N THR A 14 48.88 17.88 -4.55
CA THR A 14 47.90 17.08 -5.28
C THR A 14 47.67 15.77 -4.53
N TYR A 15 46.62 15.70 -3.72
CA TYR A 15 45.99 14.44 -3.37
C TYR A 15 44.73 14.31 -4.20
N ASP A 16 44.65 13.19 -4.92
CA ASP A 16 43.53 12.72 -5.72
C ASP A 16 42.26 12.62 -4.84
N PHE A 17 41.57 13.75 -4.63
CA PHE A 17 40.26 13.73 -4.00
C PHE A 17 39.26 13.26 -5.05
N LYS A 18 38.94 11.97 -4.97
CA LYS A 18 37.90 11.34 -5.76
C LYS A 18 36.62 12.20 -5.69
N VAL A 19 36.05 12.39 -6.87
CA VAL A 19 34.78 13.06 -7.21
C VAL A 19 33.56 12.78 -6.27
N PRO A 20 33.43 11.66 -5.50
CA PRO A 20 32.26 11.44 -4.65
C PRO A 20 32.08 12.43 -3.48
N PHE A 21 33.15 13.08 -3.00
CA PHE A 21 33.05 13.94 -1.81
C PHE A 21 32.36 15.30 -2.11
N LEU A 22 32.57 15.84 -3.30
CA LEU A 22 31.98 17.12 -3.73
C LEU A 22 30.49 17.01 -4.06
N MET A 23 30.01 15.86 -4.54
CA MET A 23 28.57 15.64 -4.79
C MET A 23 27.76 15.56 -3.48
N LYS A 24 28.37 15.06 -2.41
CA LYS A 24 27.76 14.96 -1.07
C LYS A 24 27.51 16.32 -0.41
N LEU A 25 28.27 17.34 -0.81
CA LEU A 25 28.19 18.72 -0.30
C LEU A 25 27.14 19.58 -1.02
N VAL A 26 26.60 19.11 -2.16
CA VAL A 26 25.69 19.91 -3.01
C VAL A 26 24.31 19.24 -3.18
N TYR A 27 24.20 17.92 -2.99
CA TYR A 27 22.95 17.15 -3.21
C TYR A 27 22.80 15.96 -2.23
N GLY A 28 22.81 16.19 -0.92
CA GLY A 28 22.53 15.12 0.02
C GLY A 28 22.21 15.60 1.42
N ARG A 29 21.22 14.96 2.04
CA ARG A 29 20.79 15.03 3.46
C ARG A 29 21.95 15.21 4.45
N ASP A 30 22.46 16.44 4.58
CA ASP A 30 23.47 16.81 5.57
C ASP A 30 22.82 17.60 6.70
N TYR A 31 22.39 16.87 7.72
CA TYR A 31 21.82 17.43 8.93
C TYR A 31 22.87 18.05 9.87
N ASN A 32 24.13 18.23 9.44
CA ASN A 32 25.21 18.78 10.26
C ASN A 32 25.68 20.18 9.84
N ILE A 33 25.16 20.76 8.76
CA ILE A 33 25.52 22.10 8.29
C ILE A 33 24.68 23.16 9.02
N GLU A 34 25.34 24.03 9.80
CA GLU A 34 24.69 25.14 10.51
C GLU A 34 23.98 26.11 9.54
N SER A 35 22.65 26.07 9.54
CA SER A 35 21.78 26.99 8.78
C SER A 35 20.46 27.27 9.52
N GLU A 36 19.75 28.34 9.17
CA GLU A 36 18.40 28.61 9.73
C GLU A 36 17.41 27.48 9.39
N ARG A 37 17.54 26.88 8.20
CA ARG A 37 16.76 25.72 7.77
C ARG A 37 16.98 24.51 8.70
N GLN A 38 18.22 24.27 9.11
CA GLN A 38 18.55 23.18 10.04
C GLN A 38 17.86 23.33 11.41
N LYS A 39 17.70 24.57 11.92
CA LYS A 39 16.96 24.80 13.19
C LYS A 39 15.48 24.44 13.06
N GLY A 40 14.88 24.72 11.90
CA GLY A 40 13.51 24.31 11.58
C GLY A 40 13.36 22.79 11.53
N VAL A 41 14.28 22.12 10.81
CA VAL A 41 14.32 20.65 10.71
C VAL A 41 14.55 19.98 12.07
N GLU A 42 15.43 20.54 12.91
CA GLU A 42 15.69 20.04 14.26
C GLU A 42 14.44 20.15 15.15
N GLU A 43 13.77 21.30 15.14
CA GLU A 43 12.52 21.49 15.90
C GLU A 43 11.40 20.60 15.40
N PHE A 44 11.30 20.40 14.08
CA PHE A 44 10.40 19.45 13.45
C PHE A 44 10.59 18.04 14.02
N TYR A 45 11.82 17.51 13.99
CA TYR A 45 12.10 16.15 14.48
C TYR A 45 11.97 16.04 16.00
N ARG A 46 12.27 17.12 16.75
CA ARG A 46 11.96 17.16 18.18
C ARG A 46 10.48 16.96 18.44
N LEU A 47 9.61 17.67 17.71
CA LEU A 47 8.15 17.54 17.83
C LEU A 47 7.67 16.16 17.38
N GLN A 48 8.18 15.65 16.26
CA GLN A 48 7.83 14.32 15.75
C GLN A 48 8.18 13.24 16.78
N HIS A 49 9.42 13.17 17.23
CA HIS A 49 9.87 12.16 18.19
C HIS A 49 9.17 12.26 19.54
N THR A 50 8.73 13.46 19.95
CA THR A 50 8.01 13.65 21.20
C THR A 50 6.55 13.17 21.10
N ASN A 51 5.88 13.42 19.97
CA ASN A 51 4.42 13.28 19.87
C ASN A 51 3.94 12.04 19.10
N GLN A 52 4.78 11.43 18.26
CA GLN A 52 4.46 10.15 17.61
C GLN A 52 4.48 9.03 18.65
N THR A 53 3.31 8.68 19.15
CA THR A 53 3.07 7.56 20.10
C THR A 53 2.25 6.48 19.41
N TYR A 54 2.32 5.25 19.90
CA TYR A 54 1.51 4.12 19.44
C TYR A 54 0.02 4.49 19.44
N ASP A 55 -0.45 5.11 20.52
CA ASP A 55 -1.83 5.56 20.65
C ASP A 55 -2.20 6.68 19.66
N PHE A 56 -1.28 7.61 19.40
CA PHE A 56 -1.49 8.63 18.36
C PHE A 56 -1.64 7.98 16.99
N ALA A 57 -0.67 7.17 16.56
CA ALA A 57 -0.70 6.53 15.24
C ALA A 57 -1.93 5.62 15.06
N LYS A 58 -2.31 4.88 16.11
CA LYS A 58 -3.53 4.07 16.12
C LYS A 58 -4.78 4.91 15.85
N ARG A 59 -4.96 6.02 16.58
CA ARG A 59 -6.12 6.93 16.37
C ARG A 59 -6.13 7.53 14.97
N MET A 60 -4.96 7.94 14.47
CA MET A 60 -4.85 8.49 13.12
C MET A 60 -5.26 7.46 12.07
N ARG A 61 -4.81 6.22 12.21
CA ARG A 61 -5.22 5.12 11.33
C ARG A 61 -6.73 4.87 11.40
N GLU A 62 -7.33 4.87 12.58
CA GLU A 62 -8.79 4.73 12.76
C GLU A 62 -9.58 5.84 12.06
N ILE A 63 -9.09 7.09 12.10
CA ILE A 63 -9.74 8.24 11.45
C ILE A 63 -9.61 8.17 9.93
N TYR A 64 -8.39 7.90 9.43
CA TYR A 64 -8.07 8.07 8.02
C TYR A 64 -8.28 6.82 7.17
N VAL A 65 -8.43 5.63 7.77
CA VAL A 65 -8.78 4.40 7.02
C VAL A 65 -10.18 4.46 6.36
N ILE A 66 -11.03 5.41 6.80
CA ILE A 66 -12.38 5.62 6.29
C ILE A 66 -12.35 6.27 4.88
N LEU A 67 -11.31 7.07 4.58
CA LEU A 67 -11.14 7.77 3.30
C LEU A 67 -12.32 8.67 2.90
N ASP A 68 -12.89 9.39 3.86
CA ASP A 68 -14.05 10.27 3.68
C ASP A 68 -13.71 11.75 3.45
N LYS A 69 -12.44 12.08 3.17
CA LYS A 69 -11.96 13.47 3.07
C LYS A 69 -12.24 14.10 1.71
N ALA A 70 -12.08 13.34 0.63
CA ALA A 70 -12.32 13.79 -0.73
C ALA A 70 -12.40 12.62 -1.72
N GLU A 71 -13.09 12.84 -2.83
CA GLU A 71 -13.01 12.04 -4.06
C GLU A 71 -12.34 12.91 -5.12
N MET A 72 -11.26 12.41 -5.73
CA MET A 72 -10.46 13.14 -6.73
C MET A 72 -9.59 12.20 -7.55
N GLY A 73 -9.16 12.66 -8.73
CA GLY A 73 -8.18 11.94 -9.54
C GLY A 73 -6.75 12.05 -8.98
N ILE A 74 -5.89 11.08 -9.28
CA ILE A 74 -4.48 11.11 -8.87
C ILE A 74 -3.76 12.36 -9.40
N TRP A 75 -4.02 12.73 -10.66
CA TRP A 75 -3.40 13.93 -11.23
C TRP A 75 -3.89 15.24 -10.59
N GLU A 76 -5.18 15.29 -10.22
CA GLU A 76 -5.73 16.40 -9.43
C GLU A 76 -5.04 16.49 -8.07
N CYS A 77 -4.77 15.34 -7.43
CA CYS A 77 -3.98 15.28 -6.20
C CYS A 77 -2.54 15.79 -6.39
N CYS A 78 -1.87 15.44 -7.51
CA CYS A 78 -0.56 15.98 -7.85
C CYS A 78 -0.59 17.51 -7.98
N GLU A 79 -1.62 18.07 -8.61
CA GLU A 79 -1.80 19.51 -8.79
C GLU A 79 -2.06 20.23 -7.45
N LEU A 80 -2.83 19.61 -6.54
CA LEU A 80 -3.11 20.13 -5.19
C LEU A 80 -1.86 20.23 -4.31
N LEU A 81 -0.87 19.35 -4.48
CA LEU A 81 0.37 19.38 -3.70
C LEU A 81 1.24 20.60 -3.97
N ASN A 82 0.98 21.36 -5.04
CA ASN A 82 1.65 22.63 -5.26
C ASN A 82 1.35 23.67 -4.17
N GLU A 83 0.31 23.45 -3.35
CA GLU A 83 -0.02 24.28 -2.18
C GLU A 83 0.76 23.88 -0.91
N VAL A 84 1.59 22.83 -0.98
CA VAL A 84 2.27 22.23 0.17
C VAL A 84 3.78 22.47 0.11
N VAL A 85 4.36 22.91 1.23
CA VAL A 85 5.81 23.00 1.45
C VAL A 85 6.21 21.95 2.50
N ASP A 86 7.30 21.22 2.30
CA ASP A 86 7.80 20.20 3.23
C ASP A 86 8.92 20.76 4.12
N ASP A 87 8.63 20.95 5.40
CA ASP A 87 9.58 21.56 6.35
C ASP A 87 10.64 20.57 6.89
N SER A 88 10.49 19.27 6.59
CA SER A 88 11.43 18.23 7.05
C SER A 88 12.60 18.03 6.09
N ASP A 89 12.41 18.41 4.83
CA ASP A 89 13.37 18.23 3.76
C ASP A 89 14.42 19.36 3.76
N PRO A 90 15.72 19.07 3.94
CA PRO A 90 16.76 20.09 3.83
C PRO A 90 17.04 20.53 2.38
N ASP A 91 16.53 19.81 1.38
CA ASP A 91 16.98 19.90 -0.02
C ASP A 91 15.94 20.49 -0.99
N LEU A 92 14.68 20.71 -0.59
CA LEU A 92 13.58 21.09 -1.52
C LEU A 92 13.14 22.57 -1.40
N ASP A 93 13.29 23.35 -2.47
CA ASP A 93 12.72 24.72 -2.60
C ASP A 93 11.64 24.82 -3.70
N GLU A 94 11.34 23.72 -4.39
CA GLU A 94 10.46 23.69 -5.57
C GLU A 94 9.04 23.16 -5.27
N ALA A 95 8.12 23.36 -6.20
CA ALA A 95 6.76 22.84 -6.11
C ALA A 95 6.76 21.30 -6.06
N GLN A 96 5.95 20.71 -5.20
CA GLN A 96 5.94 19.26 -4.94
C GLN A 96 5.71 18.42 -6.20
N ILE A 97 4.90 18.88 -7.17
CA ILE A 97 4.69 18.13 -8.42
C ILE A 97 5.99 17.92 -9.21
N GLN A 98 6.95 18.85 -9.11
CA GLN A 98 8.24 18.73 -9.78
C GLN A 98 9.07 17.62 -9.15
N HIS A 99 9.06 17.50 -7.81
CA HIS A 99 9.70 16.39 -7.11
C HIS A 99 9.14 15.03 -7.55
N LEU A 100 7.80 14.89 -7.61
CA LEU A 100 7.14 13.67 -8.06
C LEU A 100 7.57 13.30 -9.50
N LEU A 101 7.54 14.26 -10.40
CA LEU A 101 7.88 14.05 -11.81
C LEU A 101 9.38 13.83 -12.04
N GLN A 102 10.24 14.50 -11.29
CA GLN A 102 11.69 14.29 -11.35
C GLN A 102 12.04 12.86 -10.95
N SER A 103 11.46 12.37 -9.86
CA SER A 103 11.63 10.99 -9.40
C SER A 103 11.12 9.98 -10.43
N ALA A 104 9.90 10.19 -10.92
CA ALA A 104 9.28 9.30 -11.89
C ALA A 104 9.99 9.26 -13.24
N GLU A 105 10.40 10.42 -13.79
CA GLU A 105 11.11 10.48 -15.08
C GLU A 105 12.54 9.95 -14.98
N ALA A 106 13.21 10.15 -13.84
CA ALA A 106 14.54 9.59 -13.62
C ALA A 106 14.49 8.05 -13.53
N ILE A 107 13.51 7.49 -12.82
CA ILE A 107 13.28 6.04 -12.81
C ILE A 107 12.93 5.55 -14.21
N ARG A 108 12.01 6.22 -14.90
CA ARG A 108 11.57 5.83 -16.24
C ARG A 108 12.71 5.76 -17.25
N LYS A 109 13.71 6.62 -17.12
CA LYS A 109 14.89 6.62 -17.96
C LYS A 109 15.73 5.35 -17.76
N ASP A 110 15.88 4.91 -16.51
CA ASP A 110 16.77 3.81 -16.15
C ASP A 110 16.05 2.44 -16.14
N TYR A 111 14.73 2.42 -15.93
CA TYR A 111 13.89 1.23 -15.86
C TYR A 111 12.68 1.31 -16.81
N PRO A 112 12.87 1.53 -18.12
CA PRO A 112 11.78 1.86 -19.05
C PRO A 112 10.63 0.85 -19.13
N ASP A 113 10.88 -0.41 -18.77
CA ASP A 113 9.91 -1.50 -18.80
C ASP A 113 9.17 -1.72 -17.46
N GLN A 114 9.43 -0.90 -16.43
CA GLN A 114 8.84 -1.02 -15.09
C GLN A 114 7.81 0.08 -14.83
N ASP A 115 6.75 0.09 -15.62
CA ASP A 115 5.70 1.12 -15.57
C ASP A 115 5.05 1.30 -14.19
N TRP A 116 4.84 0.22 -13.43
CA TRP A 116 4.37 0.26 -12.05
C TRP A 116 5.31 1.05 -11.13
N LEU A 117 6.62 1.01 -11.37
CA LEU A 117 7.61 1.74 -10.58
C LEU A 117 7.60 3.23 -10.92
N HIS A 118 7.33 3.59 -12.18
CA HIS A 118 7.17 4.99 -12.59
C HIS A 118 5.95 5.60 -11.89
N LEU A 119 4.83 4.86 -11.85
CA LEU A 119 3.63 5.32 -11.16
C LEU A 119 3.82 5.35 -9.64
N THR A 120 4.47 4.34 -9.07
CA THR A 120 4.84 4.32 -7.64
C THR A 120 5.60 5.61 -7.28
N ALA A 121 6.56 6.01 -8.11
CA ALA A 121 7.31 7.23 -7.92
C ALA A 121 6.50 8.52 -8.12
N LEU A 122 5.52 8.53 -9.03
CA LEU A 122 4.62 9.67 -9.15
C LEU A 122 3.76 9.85 -7.89
N ILE A 123 3.35 8.75 -7.24
CA ILE A 123 2.33 8.81 -6.19
C ILE A 123 2.87 8.73 -4.75
N HIS A 124 4.15 8.40 -4.55
CA HIS A 124 4.71 8.08 -3.22
C HIS A 124 4.41 9.15 -2.17
N ASP A 125 4.52 10.42 -2.57
CA ASP A 125 4.43 11.58 -1.70
C ASP A 125 3.02 12.21 -1.65
N LEU A 126 2.03 11.61 -2.33
CA LEU A 126 0.68 12.21 -2.39
C LEU A 126 -0.02 12.27 -1.03
N GLY A 127 0.42 11.47 -0.06
CA GLY A 127 -0.12 11.55 1.30
C GLY A 127 0.17 12.87 2.01
N LYS A 128 1.05 13.73 1.48
CA LYS A 128 1.34 15.06 2.01
C LYS A 128 0.13 16.02 1.98
N ILE A 129 -0.92 15.70 1.21
CA ILE A 129 -2.20 16.45 1.22
C ILE A 129 -2.85 16.53 2.61
N LEU A 130 -2.47 15.68 3.56
CA LEU A 130 -2.92 15.74 4.96
C LEU A 130 -2.62 17.10 5.64
N LEU A 131 -1.68 17.87 5.11
CA LEU A 131 -1.36 19.23 5.56
C LEU A 131 -2.45 20.25 5.19
N LEU A 132 -3.28 19.95 4.18
CA LEU A 132 -4.30 20.86 3.72
C LEU A 132 -5.54 20.82 4.64
N PRO A 133 -6.23 21.95 4.86
CA PRO A 133 -7.42 22.01 5.71
C PRO A 133 -8.51 21.00 5.36
N ARG A 134 -8.72 20.72 4.07
CA ARG A 134 -9.71 19.75 3.59
C ARG A 134 -9.42 18.32 4.09
N PHE A 135 -8.16 17.99 4.35
CA PHE A 135 -7.72 16.67 4.76
C PHE A 135 -7.37 16.58 6.25
N GLY A 136 -7.50 17.68 7.01
CA GLY A 136 -7.34 17.70 8.46
C GLY A 136 -6.40 18.77 9.00
N ALA A 137 -5.65 19.47 8.13
CA ALA A 137 -4.63 20.45 8.54
C ALA A 137 -3.70 19.88 9.63
N LEU A 138 -3.20 18.65 9.41
CA LEU A 138 -2.29 18.04 10.36
C LEU A 138 -1.00 18.86 10.45
N PRO A 139 -0.33 18.89 11.62
CA PRO A 139 0.97 19.52 11.71
C PRO A 139 1.99 18.72 10.89
N GLN A 140 3.01 19.40 10.34
CA GLN A 140 4.08 18.80 9.54
C GLN A 140 4.65 17.51 10.16
N TRP A 141 4.95 17.52 11.47
CA TRP A 141 5.53 16.36 12.16
C TRP A 141 4.65 15.11 12.16
N ALA A 142 3.35 15.25 11.87
CA ALA A 142 2.38 14.16 11.75
C ALA A 142 2.12 13.74 10.29
N VAL A 143 2.87 14.29 9.32
CA VAL A 143 2.68 14.02 7.88
C VAL A 143 3.99 13.65 7.20
N VAL A 144 5.03 14.47 7.32
CA VAL A 144 6.31 14.30 6.60
C VAL A 144 7.41 13.75 7.50
N GLY A 145 8.62 13.64 6.97
CA GLY A 145 9.84 13.24 7.69
C GLY A 145 10.04 11.72 7.79
N ASP A 146 11.25 11.34 8.24
CA ASP A 146 11.64 9.94 8.41
C ASP A 146 10.71 9.22 9.39
N THR A 147 10.34 7.98 9.08
CA THR A 147 9.43 7.15 9.87
C THR A 147 10.18 6.13 10.73
N PHE A 148 9.54 5.68 11.79
CA PHE A 148 10.09 4.67 12.71
C PHE A 148 9.00 3.81 13.35
N PRO A 149 9.30 2.57 13.75
CA PRO A 149 8.36 1.71 14.47
C PRO A 149 7.99 2.26 15.86
N LEU A 150 6.72 2.15 16.20
CA LEU A 150 6.15 2.45 17.51
C LEU A 150 5.87 1.16 18.26
N GLY A 151 5.76 1.18 19.59
CA GLY A 151 5.46 -0.03 20.38
C GLY A 151 6.65 -0.96 20.61
N CYS A 152 7.86 -0.54 20.25
CA CYS A 152 9.13 -1.17 20.60
C CYS A 152 10.19 -0.11 20.92
N ALA A 153 11.39 -0.54 21.30
CA ALA A 153 12.47 0.40 21.62
C ALA A 153 12.88 1.17 20.35
N PHE A 154 13.10 2.47 20.50
CA PHE A 154 13.64 3.30 19.43
C PHE A 154 15.12 2.96 19.20
N ASP A 155 15.49 2.68 17.95
CA ASP A 155 16.85 2.39 17.53
C ASP A 155 17.68 3.67 17.38
N GLU A 156 19.00 3.52 17.53
CA GLU A 156 19.96 4.61 17.48
C GLU A 156 20.14 5.20 16.09
N SER A 157 19.75 4.44 15.06
CA SER A 157 19.72 4.89 13.67
C SER A 157 18.61 5.92 13.38
N ASN A 158 17.61 6.07 14.27
CA ASN A 158 16.61 7.12 14.11
C ASN A 158 17.30 8.49 14.13
N ILE A 159 16.92 9.38 13.22
CA ILE A 159 17.52 10.71 13.13
C ILE A 159 17.43 11.45 14.47
N HIS A 160 18.47 12.19 14.86
CA HIS A 160 18.56 12.86 16.16
C HIS A 160 18.33 11.96 17.40
N HIS A 161 18.49 10.64 17.31
CA HIS A 161 18.39 9.74 18.48
C HIS A 161 19.53 9.98 19.48
N LYS A 162 20.76 10.10 18.96
CA LYS A 162 21.98 10.49 19.68
C LYS A 162 22.81 11.32 18.72
N LYS A 163 22.93 12.64 18.90
CA LYS A 163 23.84 13.42 18.05
C LYS A 163 25.27 12.83 18.20
N HIS A 164 25.82 12.29 17.11
CA HIS A 164 26.97 11.38 17.08
C HIS A 164 28.30 12.07 17.50
N PHE A 165 29.13 11.27 18.17
CA PHE A 165 30.52 11.36 18.64
C PHE A 165 31.51 12.44 18.10
N ILE A 166 31.32 13.04 16.93
CA ILE A 166 32.25 14.07 16.40
C ILE A 166 32.25 15.32 17.29
N LEU A 167 31.12 15.59 17.95
CA LEU A 167 31.01 16.67 18.91
C LEU A 167 31.84 16.45 20.19
N GLU A 168 32.06 15.22 20.66
CA GLU A 168 32.81 15.01 21.90
C GLU A 168 34.27 15.47 21.78
N LEU A 169 34.89 15.29 20.61
CA LEU A 169 36.24 15.80 20.35
C LEU A 169 36.27 17.33 20.23
N ILE A 170 35.23 17.95 19.65
CA ILE A 170 35.12 19.40 19.50
C ILE A 170 34.74 20.10 20.83
N ILE A 171 33.87 19.49 21.63
CA ILE A 171 33.44 19.97 22.96
C ILE A 171 34.61 19.94 23.94
N ASN A 172 35.44 18.89 23.91
CA ASN A 172 36.66 18.84 24.73
C ASN A 172 37.68 19.91 24.32
N ALA A 173 37.61 20.44 23.09
CA ALA A 173 38.46 21.52 22.60
C ALA A 173 37.87 22.92 22.82
N ASN A 174 36.56 23.05 23.02
CA ASN A 174 35.88 24.33 23.26
C ASN A 174 34.69 24.17 24.24
N PRO A 175 34.90 24.35 25.55
CA PRO A 175 33.89 24.07 26.58
C PRO A 175 32.69 25.03 26.60
N ASP A 176 32.74 26.13 25.85
CA ASP A 176 31.62 27.08 25.71
C ASP A 176 30.61 26.63 24.62
N CYS A 177 30.87 25.54 23.90
CA CYS A 177 29.93 24.92 22.97
C CYS A 177 28.87 24.13 23.75
N ILE A 178 27.80 24.82 24.18
CA ILE A 178 26.62 24.18 24.79
C ILE A 178 25.88 23.39 23.71
N LEU A 179 26.20 22.10 23.61
CA LEU A 179 25.44 21.17 22.80
C LEU A 179 24.54 20.35 23.70
N MET A 180 23.25 20.71 23.67
CA MET A 180 22.17 19.94 24.27
C MET A 180 22.28 18.48 23.83
N ASN A 181 22.35 17.59 24.81
CA ASN A 181 22.21 16.16 24.64
C ASN A 181 20.76 15.87 24.21
N MET A 182 20.48 16.05 22.91
CA MET A 182 19.15 15.96 22.31
C MET A 182 18.72 14.50 22.21
N GLN A 183 18.14 13.98 23.29
CA GLN A 183 17.49 12.67 23.29
C GLN A 183 15.98 12.89 23.24
N TYR A 184 15.48 13.40 22.11
CA TYR A 184 14.07 13.82 22.00
C TYR A 184 13.09 12.69 22.31
N PHE A 185 13.43 11.46 21.95
CA PHE A 185 12.67 10.27 22.30
C PHE A 185 12.45 10.10 23.81
N LYS A 186 13.33 10.62 24.69
CA LYS A 186 13.09 10.56 26.15
C LYS A 186 11.86 11.35 26.59
N ASN A 187 11.42 12.33 25.81
CA ASN A 187 10.22 13.11 26.09
C ASN A 187 8.96 12.42 25.54
N ASN A 188 9.11 11.37 24.74
CA ASN A 188 8.00 10.57 24.25
C ASN A 188 7.43 9.72 25.40
N PRO A 189 6.12 9.75 25.68
CA PRO A 189 5.50 8.91 26.69
C PRO A 189 5.80 7.40 26.52
N ASP A 190 5.90 6.94 25.28
CA ASP A 190 6.16 5.53 24.95
C ASP A 190 7.56 5.07 25.34
N TYR A 191 8.53 5.99 25.43
CA TYR A 191 9.90 5.68 25.85
C TYR A 191 9.95 5.07 27.26
N GLN A 192 9.05 5.50 28.14
CA GLN A 192 8.96 4.99 29.51
C GLN A 192 8.01 3.80 29.65
N CYS A 193 7.24 3.46 28.60
CA CYS A 193 6.29 2.36 28.64
C CYS A 193 7.01 1.02 28.82
N PRO A 194 6.76 0.27 29.93
CA PRO A 194 7.46 -0.98 30.20
C PRO A 194 7.34 -2.02 29.08
N GLY A 195 6.20 -2.07 28.38
CA GLY A 195 5.93 -3.01 27.29
C GLY A 195 6.72 -2.73 26.01
N TYR A 196 7.29 -1.52 25.85
CA TYR A 196 7.99 -1.12 24.63
C TYR A 196 9.51 -1.09 24.80
N LYS A 197 10.04 -1.37 26.00
CA LYS A 197 11.49 -1.20 26.29
C LYS A 197 12.41 -2.20 25.59
N THR A 198 11.87 -3.30 25.08
CA THR A 198 12.67 -4.32 24.41
C THR A 198 12.79 -4.03 22.92
N LYS A 199 13.80 -4.62 22.28
CA LYS A 199 14.03 -4.53 20.83
C LYS A 199 12.79 -4.89 20.00
N ASN A 200 11.96 -5.82 20.47
CA ASN A 200 10.73 -6.21 19.77
C ASN A 200 9.48 -5.54 20.37
N GLY A 201 9.55 -5.05 21.62
CA GLY A 201 8.41 -4.49 22.33
C GLY A 201 7.22 -5.45 22.34
N ILE A 202 6.12 -5.01 21.72
CA ILE A 202 4.88 -5.81 21.57
C ILE A 202 4.90 -6.77 20.36
N TYR A 203 5.90 -6.69 19.50
CA TYR A 203 5.98 -7.48 18.27
C TYR A 203 6.66 -8.83 18.49
N THR A 204 6.33 -9.77 17.61
CA THR A 204 7.06 -11.04 17.50
C THR A 204 8.17 -10.89 16.47
N GLU A 205 9.26 -11.63 16.65
CA GLU A 205 10.36 -11.63 15.68
C GLU A 205 9.88 -12.18 14.33
N GLY A 206 10.26 -11.50 13.24
CA GLY A 206 9.81 -11.86 11.89
C GLY A 206 8.31 -11.72 11.64
N CYS A 207 7.60 -10.90 12.43
CA CYS A 207 6.15 -10.72 12.27
C CYS A 207 5.75 -10.13 10.92
N GLY A 208 6.70 -9.53 10.21
CA GLY A 208 6.47 -8.78 9.00
C GLY A 208 6.13 -7.32 9.27
N LEU A 209 6.71 -6.41 8.49
CA LEU A 209 6.50 -4.97 8.64
C LEU A 209 5.03 -4.58 8.44
N GLN A 210 4.25 -5.39 7.72
CA GLN A 210 2.81 -5.16 7.58
C GLN A 210 2.05 -5.15 8.91
N ASN A 211 2.58 -5.84 9.93
CA ASN A 211 2.02 -5.97 11.26
C ASN A 211 2.64 -4.99 12.28
N VAL A 212 3.61 -4.18 11.85
CA VAL A 212 4.27 -3.17 12.69
C VAL A 212 3.49 -1.85 12.58
N MET A 213 3.25 -1.20 13.72
CA MET A 213 2.73 0.16 13.75
C MET A 213 3.89 1.13 13.51
N MET A 214 3.87 1.80 12.37
CA MET A 214 4.82 2.88 12.06
C MET A 214 4.31 4.21 12.63
N SER A 215 5.22 5.15 12.87
CA SER A 215 4.88 6.57 13.05
C SER A 215 3.97 7.04 11.93
N TRP A 216 2.88 7.73 12.26
CA TRP A 216 1.87 8.13 11.28
C TRP A 216 2.39 9.24 10.36
N GLY A 217 2.11 9.11 9.06
CA GLY A 217 2.53 10.08 8.05
C GLY A 217 1.96 9.77 6.66
N HIS A 218 2.52 10.44 5.65
CA HIS A 218 2.13 10.32 4.25
C HIS A 218 2.31 8.89 3.71
N ASP A 219 3.35 8.16 4.11
CA ASP A 219 3.57 6.76 3.71
C ASP A 219 2.38 5.85 4.04
N GLU A 220 2.01 5.76 5.32
CA GLU A 220 0.93 4.88 5.79
C GLU A 220 -0.41 5.34 5.20
N TYR A 221 -0.66 6.65 5.14
CA TYR A 221 -1.89 7.17 4.55
C TYR A 221 -2.01 6.84 3.07
N MET A 222 -0.96 7.06 2.27
CA MET A 222 -0.99 6.79 0.84
C MET A 222 -1.07 5.28 0.55
N TYR A 223 -0.44 4.44 1.38
CA TYR A 223 -0.63 3.00 1.34
C TYR A 223 -2.10 2.61 1.59
N LEU A 224 -2.77 3.20 2.60
CA LEU A 224 -4.19 2.96 2.86
C LEU A 224 -5.07 3.40 1.68
N VAL A 225 -4.79 4.57 1.10
CA VAL A 225 -5.48 5.07 -0.10
C VAL A 225 -5.35 4.08 -1.25
N ALA A 226 -4.14 3.62 -1.57
CA ALA A 226 -3.89 2.66 -2.64
C ALA A 226 -4.60 1.32 -2.39
N LYS A 227 -4.50 0.77 -1.18
CA LYS A 227 -5.13 -0.50 -0.80
C LYS A 227 -6.66 -0.45 -0.88
N LYS A 228 -7.28 0.61 -0.37
CA LYS A 228 -8.74 0.72 -0.26
C LYS A 228 -9.41 1.09 -1.58
N ASN A 229 -8.69 1.76 -2.48
CA ASN A 229 -9.17 2.05 -3.83
C ASN A 229 -8.84 0.92 -4.83
N GLY A 230 -8.39 -0.25 -4.38
CA GLY A 230 -8.20 -1.43 -5.24
C GLY A 230 -7.06 -1.29 -6.24
N SER A 231 -5.98 -0.57 -5.88
CA SER A 231 -4.79 -0.46 -6.72
C SER A 231 -4.26 -1.84 -7.14
N THR A 232 -3.86 -1.98 -8.40
CA THR A 232 -3.21 -3.17 -8.94
C THR A 232 -1.67 -3.09 -8.89
N LEU A 233 -1.12 -2.16 -8.11
CA LEU A 233 0.32 -2.10 -7.88
C LEU A 233 0.82 -3.43 -7.30
N PRO A 234 1.98 -3.93 -7.75
CA PRO A 234 2.58 -5.12 -7.15
C PRO A 234 2.95 -4.85 -5.69
N SER A 235 3.18 -5.93 -4.93
CA SER A 235 3.60 -5.85 -3.52
C SER A 235 4.78 -4.90 -3.30
N ALA A 236 5.78 -4.92 -4.20
CA ALA A 236 6.92 -4.03 -4.18
C ALA A 236 6.52 -2.54 -4.27
N GLY A 237 5.55 -2.18 -5.12
CA GLY A 237 5.08 -0.79 -5.25
C GLY A 237 4.36 -0.30 -3.99
N LEU A 238 3.49 -1.15 -3.42
CA LEU A 238 2.82 -0.85 -2.15
C LEU A 238 3.81 -0.77 -0.98
N PHE A 239 4.84 -1.61 -0.99
CA PHE A 239 5.91 -1.59 0.02
C PHE A 239 6.74 -0.31 -0.06
N ILE A 240 7.10 0.13 -1.28
CA ILE A 240 7.79 1.41 -1.50
C ILE A 240 6.96 2.56 -0.92
N ILE A 241 5.68 2.67 -1.30
CA ILE A 241 4.80 3.75 -0.81
C ILE A 241 4.77 3.78 0.72
N ARG A 242 4.67 2.61 1.35
CA ARG A 242 4.50 2.50 2.80
C ARG A 242 5.78 2.70 3.62
N PHE A 243 6.95 2.51 3.04
CA PHE A 243 8.21 2.45 3.80
C PHE A 243 9.35 3.29 3.22
N HIS A 244 9.09 4.13 2.21
CA HIS A 244 10.14 4.97 1.62
C HIS A 244 10.70 6.05 2.55
N SER A 245 9.96 6.43 3.59
CA SER A 245 10.47 7.28 4.66
C SER A 245 11.16 6.49 5.79
N PHE A 246 11.21 5.16 5.73
CA PHE A 246 11.76 4.33 6.81
C PHE A 246 13.29 4.19 6.72
N TYR A 247 14.00 5.33 6.72
CA TYR A 247 15.45 5.43 6.58
C TYR A 247 16.26 4.57 7.58
N PRO A 248 15.87 4.48 8.87
CA PRO A 248 16.51 3.56 9.81
C PRO A 248 16.63 2.12 9.27
N LEU A 249 15.64 1.64 8.52
CA LEU A 249 15.67 0.33 7.89
C LEU A 249 16.54 0.33 6.62
N HIS A 250 16.13 1.05 5.58
CA HIS A 250 16.70 0.88 4.24
C HIS A 250 18.04 1.59 4.01
N LYS A 251 18.50 2.42 4.97
CA LYS A 251 19.81 3.07 4.93
C LYS A 251 20.77 2.52 5.99
N GLU A 252 20.28 2.31 7.20
CA GLU A 252 21.13 1.93 8.35
C GLU A 252 21.01 0.43 8.72
N GLY A 253 20.06 -0.31 8.16
CA GLY A 253 19.86 -1.74 8.41
C GLY A 253 19.22 -2.08 9.76
N ALA A 254 18.65 -1.08 10.45
CA ALA A 254 17.94 -1.28 11.72
C ALA A 254 16.58 -1.96 11.50
N TYR A 255 16.00 -2.50 12.59
CA TYR A 255 14.67 -3.14 12.59
C TYR A 255 14.48 -4.37 11.69
N THR A 256 15.54 -4.91 11.08
CA THR A 256 15.50 -6.11 10.23
C THR A 256 14.97 -7.36 10.95
N HIS A 257 15.02 -7.40 12.28
CA HIS A 257 14.43 -8.48 13.09
C HIS A 257 12.89 -8.53 13.05
N LEU A 258 12.22 -7.48 12.57
CA LEU A 258 10.76 -7.46 12.41
C LEU A 258 10.32 -7.91 11.01
N MET A 259 11.25 -8.00 10.05
CA MET A 259 10.95 -8.33 8.66
C MET A 259 10.65 -9.82 8.46
N ASN A 260 9.72 -10.12 7.56
CA ASN A 260 9.53 -11.46 7.00
C ASN A 260 10.24 -11.61 5.64
N GLU A 261 10.11 -12.76 4.99
CA GLU A 261 10.74 -13.03 3.69
C GLU A 261 10.25 -12.09 2.56
N GLU A 262 8.97 -11.73 2.56
CA GLU A 262 8.39 -10.81 1.56
C GLU A 262 8.96 -9.39 1.71
N ASP A 263 9.11 -8.92 2.95
CA ASP A 263 9.72 -7.61 3.23
C ASP A 263 11.17 -7.55 2.73
N VAL A 264 11.93 -8.65 2.86
CA VAL A 264 13.32 -8.73 2.39
C VAL A 264 13.41 -8.63 0.87
N GLU A 265 12.48 -9.26 0.15
CA GLU A 265 12.42 -9.15 -1.31
C GLU A 265 11.99 -7.74 -1.76
N ASN A 266 10.99 -7.15 -1.11
CA ASN A 266 10.51 -5.81 -1.44
C ASN A 266 11.53 -4.71 -1.07
N LEU A 267 12.35 -4.91 -0.03
CA LEU A 267 13.40 -3.97 0.37
C LEU A 267 14.39 -3.68 -0.77
N LYS A 268 14.67 -4.67 -1.64
CA LYS A 268 15.54 -4.48 -2.82
C LYS A 268 14.98 -3.43 -3.77
N TRP A 269 13.67 -3.41 -3.97
CA TRP A 269 12.99 -2.40 -4.80
C TRP A 269 12.94 -1.05 -4.12
N LEU A 270 12.78 -1.02 -2.80
CA LEU A 270 12.84 0.21 -2.04
C LEU A 270 14.22 0.88 -2.10
N GLU A 271 15.31 0.10 -2.01
CA GLU A 271 16.67 0.63 -2.18
C GLU A 271 16.93 1.17 -3.59
N VAL A 272 16.29 0.61 -4.61
CA VAL A 272 16.31 1.16 -5.97
C VAL A 272 15.57 2.50 -6.00
N PHE A 273 14.32 2.51 -5.52
CA PHE A 273 13.47 3.70 -5.49
C PHE A 273 14.12 4.88 -4.76
N ASN A 274 14.68 4.63 -3.57
CA ASN A 274 15.24 5.66 -2.69
C ASN A 274 16.40 6.46 -3.34
N LYS A 275 17.12 5.87 -4.31
CA LYS A 275 18.14 6.61 -5.07
C LYS A 275 17.54 7.73 -5.89
N TYR A 276 16.35 7.51 -6.44
CA TYR A 276 15.68 8.49 -7.28
C TYR A 276 15.00 9.54 -6.43
N ASP A 277 14.19 9.15 -5.44
CA ASP A 277 13.56 10.07 -4.48
C ASP A 277 14.58 11.08 -3.92
N LEU A 278 15.77 10.61 -3.52
CA LEU A 278 16.78 11.50 -2.96
C LEU A 278 17.58 12.29 -4.01
N TYR A 279 18.03 11.66 -5.09
CA TYR A 279 19.06 12.23 -5.98
C TYR A 279 18.54 12.74 -7.32
N SER A 280 17.25 12.59 -7.64
CA SER A 280 16.67 13.21 -8.85
C SER A 280 16.27 14.67 -8.65
N LYS A 281 16.28 15.16 -7.40
CA LYS A 281 16.00 16.56 -7.06
C LYS A 281 16.93 17.49 -7.82
N SER A 282 16.35 18.33 -8.67
CA SER A 282 17.10 19.12 -9.65
C SER A 282 16.49 20.49 -9.85
N LYS A 283 17.31 21.48 -10.18
CA LYS A 283 16.82 22.82 -10.61
C LYS A 283 16.24 22.82 -12.04
N VAL A 284 16.37 21.70 -12.76
CA VAL A 284 15.84 21.54 -14.11
C VAL A 284 14.43 20.97 -13.99
N LEU A 285 13.45 21.79 -14.32
CA LEU A 285 12.03 21.42 -14.24
C LEU A 285 11.64 20.45 -15.36
N VAL A 286 10.75 19.52 -15.01
CA VAL A 286 10.08 18.63 -15.96
C VAL A 286 8.95 19.39 -16.66
N ASP A 287 8.87 19.25 -17.98
CA ASP A 287 7.76 19.76 -18.79
C ASP A 287 6.49 18.94 -18.52
N VAL A 288 5.66 19.45 -17.61
CA VAL A 288 4.46 18.79 -17.09
C VAL A 288 3.50 18.41 -18.22
N GLU A 289 3.22 19.32 -19.14
CA GLU A 289 2.26 19.10 -20.23
C GLU A 289 2.72 18.01 -21.20
N LYS A 290 4.04 17.89 -21.39
CA LYS A 290 4.63 16.85 -22.23
C LYS A 290 4.51 15.45 -21.61
N VAL A 291 4.67 15.34 -20.29
CA VAL A 291 4.69 14.03 -19.60
C VAL A 291 3.32 13.59 -19.08
N LYS A 292 2.41 14.54 -18.82
CA LYS A 292 1.06 14.29 -18.31
C LYS A 292 0.30 13.18 -19.06
N PRO A 293 0.27 13.13 -20.41
CA PRO A 293 -0.44 12.07 -21.13
C PRO A 293 0.07 10.65 -20.81
N TYR A 294 1.37 10.51 -20.56
CA TYR A 294 1.97 9.22 -20.20
C TYR A 294 1.56 8.79 -18.79
N TYR A 295 1.63 9.68 -17.82
CA TYR A 295 1.27 9.35 -16.44
C TYR A 295 -0.22 9.16 -16.25
N MET A 296 -1.05 9.93 -16.97
CA MET A 296 -2.49 9.70 -17.03
C MET A 296 -2.83 8.29 -17.51
N SER A 297 -2.15 7.78 -18.55
CA SER A 297 -2.39 6.41 -19.02
C SER A 297 -1.94 5.33 -18.04
N LEU A 298 -0.89 5.58 -17.24
CA LEU A 298 -0.50 4.69 -16.14
C LEU A 298 -1.51 4.69 -15.00
N ILE A 299 -2.03 5.87 -14.63
CA ILE A 299 -3.08 6.00 -13.60
C ILE A 299 -4.32 5.20 -14.03
N GLU A 300 -4.75 5.34 -15.29
CA GLU A 300 -5.86 4.57 -15.85
C GLU A 300 -5.59 3.06 -15.85
N LYS A 301 -4.36 2.65 -16.15
CA LYS A 301 -3.97 1.23 -16.20
C LYS A 301 -3.88 0.56 -14.81
N ILE A 302 -3.35 1.26 -13.80
CA ILE A 302 -2.85 0.66 -12.55
C ILE A 302 -3.66 1.08 -11.31
N LEU A 303 -4.30 2.26 -11.35
CA LEU A 303 -5.03 2.82 -10.21
C LEU A 303 -6.54 2.96 -10.46
N LEU A 304 -7.01 2.62 -11.66
CA LEU A 304 -8.44 2.64 -11.94
C LEU A 304 -9.10 1.30 -11.61
N PHE A 305 -9.75 1.27 -10.45
CA PHE A 305 -11.05 0.65 -10.30
C PHE A 305 -11.95 1.67 -9.58
N LEU A 306 -13.16 1.89 -10.12
CA LEU A 306 -14.17 2.90 -9.75
C LEU A 306 -14.19 4.25 -10.51
N SER A 307 -13.89 4.26 -11.81
CA SER A 307 -14.55 5.25 -12.72
C SER A 307 -15.03 4.71 -14.07
N THR A 308 -14.69 3.47 -14.43
CA THR A 308 -15.21 2.77 -15.61
C THR A 308 -16.41 1.86 -15.28
N ASN A 309 -17.45 2.44 -14.68
CA ASN A 309 -18.82 1.94 -14.85
C ASN A 309 -19.61 2.97 -15.68
N ARG A 310 -19.04 3.34 -16.84
CA ARG A 310 -19.85 4.05 -17.83
C ARG A 310 -19.61 3.75 -19.29
N ASP A 311 -18.56 3.06 -19.74
CA ASP A 311 -18.46 2.50 -21.10
C ASP A 311 -17.07 1.85 -21.32
N SER A 312 -16.86 0.60 -20.87
CA SER A 312 -15.94 -0.34 -21.56
C SER A 312 -15.96 -1.69 -20.85
N HIS A 313 -16.03 -2.76 -21.64
CA HIS A 313 -15.93 -4.12 -21.19
C HIS A 313 -14.46 -4.38 -20.88
N ASP A 314 -14.10 -4.65 -19.62
CA ASP A 314 -13.19 -5.75 -19.29
C ASP A 314 -13.13 -6.05 -17.77
N ILE A 315 -13.25 -7.35 -17.52
CA ILE A 315 -13.03 -8.23 -16.37
C ILE A 315 -12.76 -7.60 -15.00
N VAL A 316 -13.82 -7.56 -14.18
CA VAL A 316 -13.78 -7.44 -12.71
C VAL A 316 -13.13 -8.67 -12.10
N ASP A 317 -12.17 -8.50 -11.19
CA ASP A 317 -11.71 -9.59 -10.32
C ASP A 317 -12.80 -9.93 -9.29
N PHE A 318 -13.49 -11.04 -9.53
CA PHE A 318 -14.64 -11.48 -8.74
C PHE A 318 -14.27 -12.07 -7.36
N SER A 319 -12.97 -12.31 -7.09
CA SER A 319 -12.53 -12.97 -5.86
C SER A 319 -12.73 -12.11 -4.61
N ASP A 320 -12.56 -10.78 -4.74
CA ASP A 320 -12.71 -9.83 -3.62
C ASP A 320 -14.15 -9.37 -3.37
N LEU A 321 -15.03 -9.47 -4.37
CA LEU A 321 -16.45 -9.18 -4.19
C LEU A 321 -17.17 -10.18 -3.28
N ARG A 322 -16.60 -11.39 -3.10
CA ARG A 322 -17.10 -12.40 -2.15
C ARG A 322 -17.15 -11.85 -0.71
N LYS A 323 -16.28 -10.89 -0.37
CA LYS A 323 -16.13 -10.34 0.98
C LYS A 323 -17.14 -9.24 1.30
N ILE A 324 -17.85 -8.67 0.31
CA ILE A 324 -18.72 -7.51 0.58
C ILE A 324 -20.00 -7.91 1.33
N LEU A 325 -20.52 -9.11 1.10
CA LEU A 325 -21.78 -9.58 1.71
C LEU A 325 -21.69 -9.86 3.22
N VAL A 326 -20.48 -10.03 3.74
CA VAL A 326 -20.24 -10.14 5.19
C VAL A 326 -20.02 -8.78 5.85
N LEU A 327 -19.97 -7.69 5.08
CA LEU A 327 -19.80 -6.35 5.64
C LEU A 327 -21.14 -5.83 6.19
N PRO A 328 -21.10 -5.02 7.26
CA PRO A 328 -22.27 -4.36 7.84
C PRO A 328 -23.13 -3.59 6.84
N ALA A 329 -22.49 -2.98 5.84
CA ALA A 329 -23.17 -2.20 4.80
C ALA A 329 -24.05 -3.05 3.85
N PHE A 330 -23.89 -4.38 3.83
CA PHE A 330 -24.57 -5.28 2.88
C PHE A 330 -25.38 -6.40 3.57
N GLY A 331 -25.67 -6.23 4.87
CA GLY A 331 -26.63 -7.09 5.59
C GLY A 331 -26.04 -8.10 6.57
N GLU A 332 -24.71 -8.08 6.80
CA GLU A 332 -24.02 -8.97 7.77
C GLU A 332 -24.40 -10.45 7.63
N LEU A 333 -24.43 -10.95 6.40
CA LEU A 333 -24.81 -12.34 6.18
C LEU A 333 -23.80 -13.28 6.90
N PRO A 334 -24.27 -14.35 7.56
CA PRO A 334 -23.38 -15.34 8.15
C PRO A 334 -22.42 -15.90 7.11
N GLN A 335 -21.17 -16.19 7.48
CA GLN A 335 -20.17 -16.69 6.53
C GLN A 335 -20.63 -17.92 5.73
N LEU A 336 -21.45 -18.80 6.34
CA LEU A 336 -22.11 -19.93 5.69
C LEU A 336 -22.97 -19.54 4.47
N ALA A 337 -23.60 -18.37 4.51
CA ALA A 337 -24.46 -17.85 3.44
C ALA A 337 -23.68 -17.08 2.38
N VAL A 338 -22.35 -17.00 2.49
CA VAL A 338 -21.50 -16.18 1.62
C VAL A 338 -20.36 -16.99 1.01
N PHE A 339 -19.70 -17.87 1.78
CA PHE A 339 -18.51 -18.61 1.38
C PHE A 339 -18.75 -20.13 1.27
N GLY A 340 -17.93 -20.79 0.45
CA GLY A 340 -17.89 -22.25 0.31
C GLY A 340 -18.42 -22.76 -1.02
N ASP A 341 -18.29 -24.07 -1.22
CA ASP A 341 -18.81 -24.77 -2.40
C ASP A 341 -20.34 -24.62 -2.46
N THR A 342 -20.85 -24.23 -3.63
CA THR A 342 -22.28 -24.19 -3.88
C THR A 342 -22.79 -25.58 -4.24
N PHE A 343 -24.03 -25.87 -3.85
CA PHE A 343 -24.69 -27.13 -4.14
C PHE A 343 -26.13 -26.89 -4.62
N LEU A 344 -26.66 -27.82 -5.39
CA LEU A 344 -28.02 -27.75 -5.91
C LEU A 344 -29.04 -28.01 -4.77
N VAL A 345 -30.04 -27.13 -4.63
CA VAL A 345 -31.20 -27.35 -3.75
C VAL A 345 -32.41 -27.83 -4.55
N GLY A 346 -33.46 -28.34 -3.90
CA GLY A 346 -34.68 -28.78 -4.59
C GLY A 346 -34.61 -30.15 -5.28
N CYS A 347 -33.48 -30.85 -5.18
CA CYS A 347 -33.35 -32.27 -5.54
C CYS A 347 -32.39 -33.00 -4.58
N VAL A 348 -32.13 -34.28 -4.83
CA VAL A 348 -31.27 -35.07 -3.94
C VAL A 348 -29.85 -34.49 -3.88
N PHE A 349 -29.33 -34.33 -2.66
CA PHE A 349 -27.94 -33.91 -2.45
C PHE A 349 -26.99 -35.02 -2.89
N ASP A 350 -26.16 -34.74 -3.89
CA ASP A 350 -25.20 -35.68 -4.46
C ASP A 350 -24.13 -36.03 -3.42
N LYS A 351 -23.73 -37.30 -3.37
CA LYS A 351 -22.75 -37.81 -2.38
C LYS A 351 -21.37 -37.18 -2.52
N SER A 352 -21.08 -36.56 -3.66
CA SER A 352 -19.82 -35.86 -3.91
C SER A 352 -19.71 -34.49 -3.25
N ASN A 353 -20.82 -33.94 -2.71
CA ASN A 353 -20.78 -32.70 -1.93
C ASN A 353 -19.84 -32.86 -0.72
N ILE A 354 -19.03 -31.83 -0.47
CA ILE A 354 -18.10 -31.83 0.66
C ILE A 354 -18.88 -32.04 1.97
N HIS A 355 -18.40 -32.96 2.79
CA HIS A 355 -19.03 -33.35 4.05
C HIS A 355 -20.53 -33.74 3.92
N HIS A 356 -20.89 -34.47 2.86
CA HIS A 356 -22.26 -34.94 2.55
C HIS A 356 -23.07 -35.46 3.76
N LYS A 357 -22.40 -36.09 4.73
CA LYS A 357 -23.02 -36.62 5.96
C LYS A 357 -23.91 -35.61 6.70
N TYR A 358 -23.62 -34.31 6.63
CA TYR A 358 -24.39 -33.28 7.33
C TYR A 358 -25.72 -32.94 6.65
N PHE A 359 -25.91 -33.28 5.38
CA PHE A 359 -27.20 -33.06 4.71
C PHE A 359 -28.35 -33.87 5.33
N LYS A 360 -28.06 -34.92 6.11
CA LYS A 360 -29.10 -35.69 6.83
C LYS A 360 -29.93 -34.84 7.79
N ASP A 361 -29.35 -33.74 8.26
CA ASP A 361 -29.98 -32.79 9.18
C ASP A 361 -30.69 -31.64 8.43
N ASN A 362 -30.47 -31.50 7.13
CA ASN A 362 -31.17 -30.53 6.29
C ASN A 362 -32.65 -30.96 6.14
N PRO A 363 -33.64 -30.07 6.41
CA PRO A 363 -35.06 -30.38 6.25
C PRO A 363 -35.42 -30.95 4.87
N ASP A 364 -34.77 -30.47 3.82
CA ASP A 364 -35.02 -30.90 2.43
C ASP A 364 -34.62 -32.34 2.17
N TYR A 365 -33.69 -32.90 2.97
CA TYR A 365 -33.28 -34.30 2.86
C TYR A 365 -34.43 -35.27 3.10
N LYS A 366 -35.42 -34.87 3.92
CA LYS A 366 -36.61 -35.66 4.23
C LYS A 366 -37.84 -35.23 3.42
N CYS A 367 -37.73 -34.18 2.61
CA CYS A 367 -38.83 -33.69 1.80
C CYS A 367 -39.08 -34.62 0.61
N TYR A 368 -40.30 -35.15 0.50
CA TYR A 368 -40.67 -36.05 -0.61
C TYR A 368 -40.56 -35.37 -1.98
N ALA A 369 -40.74 -34.06 -2.07
CA ALA A 369 -40.60 -33.32 -3.32
C ALA A 369 -39.14 -33.20 -3.80
N TYR A 370 -38.16 -33.29 -2.89
CA TYR A 370 -36.74 -33.03 -3.19
C TYR A 370 -35.89 -34.29 -3.12
N ASN A 371 -36.37 -35.39 -2.56
CA ASN A 371 -35.56 -36.59 -2.31
C ASN A 371 -35.36 -37.51 -3.53
N THR A 372 -35.73 -37.08 -4.73
CA THR A 372 -35.52 -37.83 -5.98
C THR A 372 -34.34 -37.26 -6.78
N LYS A 373 -33.85 -38.02 -7.78
CA LYS A 373 -32.73 -37.61 -8.64
C LYS A 373 -32.91 -36.21 -9.25
N ASN A 374 -34.15 -35.87 -9.64
CA ASN A 374 -34.45 -34.59 -10.26
C ASN A 374 -35.23 -33.65 -9.32
N GLY A 375 -35.82 -34.17 -8.23
CA GLY A 375 -36.63 -33.39 -7.31
C GLY A 375 -37.74 -32.63 -8.03
N ILE A 376 -37.71 -31.30 -7.95
CA ILE A 376 -38.66 -30.40 -8.64
C ILE A 376 -38.28 -30.06 -10.09
N TYR A 377 -37.12 -30.50 -10.57
CA TYR A 377 -36.61 -30.14 -11.88
C TYR A 377 -36.98 -31.16 -12.95
N THR A 378 -37.05 -30.71 -14.19
CA THR A 378 -37.17 -31.58 -15.37
C THR A 378 -35.78 -31.89 -15.91
N GLU A 379 -35.61 -33.08 -16.49
CA GLU A 379 -34.35 -33.45 -17.14
C GLU A 379 -34.04 -32.48 -18.29
N GLY A 380 -32.78 -32.04 -18.39
CA GLY A 380 -32.35 -31.06 -19.38
C GLY A 380 -32.98 -29.66 -19.24
N CYS A 381 -33.48 -29.29 -18.06
CA CYS A 381 -34.10 -27.96 -17.85
C CYS A 381 -33.12 -26.80 -18.07
N GLY A 382 -31.82 -27.04 -18.02
CA GLY A 382 -30.79 -26.03 -18.06
C GLY A 382 -30.44 -25.51 -16.67
N LEU A 383 -29.17 -25.15 -16.45
CA LEU A 383 -28.71 -24.68 -15.15
C LEU A 383 -29.32 -23.32 -14.76
N ASP A 384 -29.76 -22.52 -15.73
CA ASP A 384 -30.44 -21.27 -15.41
C ASP A 384 -31.82 -21.46 -14.77
N ASN A 385 -32.41 -22.65 -14.90
CA ASN A 385 -33.72 -22.99 -14.35
C ASN A 385 -33.65 -23.81 -13.06
N ILE A 386 -32.45 -24.02 -12.51
CA ILE A 386 -32.26 -24.64 -11.19
C ILE A 386 -32.02 -23.57 -10.13
N VAL A 387 -32.22 -23.97 -8.87
CA VAL A 387 -31.94 -23.12 -7.71
C VAL A 387 -30.69 -23.65 -7.02
N MET A 388 -29.66 -22.81 -6.93
CA MET A 388 -28.45 -23.12 -6.19
C MET A 388 -28.60 -22.74 -4.71
N SER A 389 -27.78 -23.33 -3.85
CA SER A 389 -27.59 -22.83 -2.49
C SER A 389 -27.17 -21.36 -2.56
N TRP A 390 -27.87 -20.50 -1.85
CA TRP A 390 -27.58 -19.07 -1.81
C TRP A 390 -26.14 -18.79 -1.36
N GLY A 391 -25.45 -17.90 -2.08
CA GLY A 391 -24.06 -17.54 -1.81
C GLY A 391 -23.55 -16.44 -2.73
N HIS A 392 -22.24 -16.18 -2.67
CA HIS A 392 -21.60 -15.13 -3.49
C HIS A 392 -21.84 -15.30 -5.00
N ASN A 393 -21.88 -16.53 -5.50
CA ASN A 393 -22.13 -16.85 -6.90
C ASN A 393 -23.45 -16.28 -7.45
N ASP A 394 -24.57 -16.64 -6.83
CA ASP A 394 -25.90 -16.22 -7.27
C ASP A 394 -26.09 -14.70 -7.05
N TYR A 395 -25.58 -14.17 -5.94
CA TYR A 395 -25.58 -12.72 -5.70
C TYR A 395 -24.85 -11.96 -6.82
N MET A 396 -23.62 -12.36 -7.13
CA MET A 396 -22.82 -11.70 -8.16
C MET A 396 -23.42 -11.86 -9.55
N TYR A 397 -24.03 -13.00 -9.86
CA TYR A 397 -24.77 -13.18 -11.10
C TYR A 397 -25.93 -12.18 -11.22
N MET A 398 -26.73 -12.01 -10.17
CA MET A 398 -27.83 -11.02 -10.19
C MET A 398 -27.31 -9.60 -10.29
N VAL A 399 -26.26 -9.24 -9.54
CA VAL A 399 -25.63 -7.91 -9.64
C VAL A 399 -25.12 -7.66 -11.07
N ALA A 400 -24.47 -8.65 -11.68
CA ALA A 400 -23.97 -8.54 -13.05
C ALA A 400 -25.12 -8.33 -14.05
N LYS A 401 -26.24 -9.04 -13.86
CA LYS A 401 -27.44 -8.99 -14.73
C LYS A 401 -28.25 -7.70 -14.56
N GLU A 402 -28.48 -7.25 -13.34
CA GLU A 402 -29.31 -6.08 -13.01
C GLU A 402 -28.61 -4.75 -13.30
N ASN A 403 -27.27 -4.71 -13.18
CA ASN A 403 -26.50 -3.49 -13.47
C ASN A 403 -26.27 -3.25 -14.98
N GLY A 404 -26.90 -4.02 -15.87
CA GLY A 404 -26.81 -3.82 -17.32
C GLY A 404 -25.42 -4.09 -17.90
N ASN A 405 -24.61 -4.93 -17.25
CA ASN A 405 -23.30 -5.29 -17.77
C ASN A 405 -23.43 -6.19 -19.01
N ASN A 406 -22.66 -5.91 -20.07
CA ASN A 406 -22.58 -6.74 -21.28
C ASN A 406 -21.60 -7.91 -21.10
N PHE A 407 -21.70 -8.67 -20.00
CA PHE A 407 -20.90 -9.89 -19.90
C PHE A 407 -21.32 -10.89 -20.99
N PRO A 408 -20.36 -11.53 -21.68
CA PRO A 408 -20.67 -12.69 -22.50
C PRO A 408 -21.39 -13.76 -21.67
N SER A 409 -22.27 -14.55 -22.30
CA SER A 409 -22.99 -15.63 -21.61
C SER A 409 -22.06 -16.56 -20.83
N ALA A 410 -20.88 -16.85 -21.39
CA ALA A 410 -19.83 -17.62 -20.71
C ALA A 410 -19.29 -16.95 -19.44
N GLY A 411 -19.16 -15.62 -19.42
CA GLY A 411 -18.74 -14.88 -18.23
C GLY A 411 -19.78 -14.95 -17.11
N LEU A 412 -21.06 -14.73 -17.44
CA LEU A 412 -22.17 -14.87 -16.47
C LEU A 412 -22.27 -16.29 -15.91
N PHE A 413 -22.08 -17.29 -16.77
CA PHE A 413 -22.05 -18.69 -16.38
C PHE A 413 -20.91 -18.99 -15.40
N ILE A 414 -19.70 -18.49 -15.67
CA ILE A 414 -18.55 -18.65 -14.75
C ILE A 414 -18.84 -17.99 -13.39
N ILE A 415 -19.31 -16.74 -13.39
CA ILE A 415 -19.66 -16.02 -12.16
C ILE A 415 -20.66 -16.83 -11.33
N ARG A 416 -21.67 -17.40 -11.98
CA ARG A 416 -22.72 -18.15 -11.29
C ARG A 416 -22.29 -19.54 -10.84
N TYR A 417 -21.37 -20.23 -11.53
CA TYR A 417 -21.11 -21.66 -11.24
C TYR A 417 -19.67 -22.00 -10.83
N HIS A 418 -18.75 -21.04 -10.68
CA HIS A 418 -17.34 -21.33 -10.32
C HIS A 418 -17.17 -22.09 -8.99
N SER A 419 -18.07 -21.91 -8.04
CA SER A 419 -18.06 -22.62 -6.75
C SER A 419 -18.85 -23.93 -6.77
N PHE A 420 -19.44 -24.31 -7.90
CA PHE A 420 -20.24 -25.54 -8.03
C PHE A 420 -19.36 -26.76 -8.27
N TYR A 421 -18.56 -27.11 -7.26
CA TYR A 421 -17.48 -28.08 -7.37
C TYR A 421 -17.93 -29.48 -7.80
N THR A 422 -19.11 -29.93 -7.34
CA THR A 422 -19.63 -31.28 -7.64
C THR A 422 -19.99 -31.46 -9.10
N LEU A 423 -20.53 -30.42 -9.74
CA LEU A 423 -20.75 -30.43 -11.18
C LEU A 423 -19.41 -30.50 -11.90
N ARG A 424 -18.51 -29.57 -11.58
CA ARG A 424 -17.20 -29.38 -12.24
C ARG A 424 -16.28 -30.61 -12.15
N LYS A 425 -16.05 -31.14 -10.95
CA LYS A 425 -14.99 -32.13 -10.69
C LYS A 425 -15.49 -33.56 -10.62
N LYS A 426 -16.80 -33.75 -10.50
CA LYS A 426 -17.42 -35.05 -10.24
C LYS A 426 -18.51 -35.40 -11.25
N GLY A 427 -18.86 -34.48 -12.15
CA GLY A 427 -19.88 -34.69 -13.18
C GLY A 427 -21.28 -34.90 -12.60
N ALA A 428 -21.51 -34.48 -11.36
CA ALA A 428 -22.83 -34.56 -10.75
C ALA A 428 -23.79 -33.58 -11.44
N TYR A 429 -25.09 -33.92 -11.50
CA TYR A 429 -26.14 -33.04 -12.03
C TYR A 429 -26.12 -32.73 -13.53
N THR A 430 -25.27 -33.41 -14.32
CA THR A 430 -25.24 -33.25 -15.79
C THR A 430 -26.56 -33.60 -16.48
N HIS A 431 -27.42 -34.41 -15.85
CA HIS A 431 -28.77 -34.71 -16.35
C HIS A 431 -29.72 -33.50 -16.33
N LEU A 432 -29.38 -32.42 -15.62
CA LEU A 432 -30.16 -31.18 -15.62
C LEU A 432 -29.65 -30.14 -16.62
N MET A 433 -28.45 -30.36 -17.18
CA MET A 433 -27.84 -29.45 -18.15
C MET A 433 -28.53 -29.54 -19.52
N ASN A 434 -28.68 -28.39 -20.18
CA ASN A 434 -29.04 -28.32 -21.59
C ASN A 434 -27.78 -28.23 -22.48
N GLU A 435 -27.95 -28.19 -23.80
CA GLU A 435 -26.82 -28.11 -24.75
C GLU A 435 -25.93 -26.89 -24.52
N GLU A 436 -26.51 -25.73 -24.21
CA GLU A 436 -25.76 -24.49 -23.93
C GLU A 436 -24.89 -24.61 -22.67
N ASP A 437 -25.40 -25.23 -21.60
CA ASP A 437 -24.63 -25.45 -20.39
C ASP A 437 -23.39 -26.31 -20.67
N PHE A 438 -23.52 -27.35 -21.52
CA PHE A 438 -22.38 -28.20 -21.90
C PHE A 438 -21.34 -27.43 -22.71
N GLU A 439 -21.78 -26.56 -23.62
CA GLU A 439 -20.87 -25.71 -24.38
C GLU A 439 -20.14 -24.71 -23.48
N THR A 440 -20.79 -24.26 -22.42
CA THR A 440 -20.27 -23.21 -21.53
C THR A 440 -19.41 -23.77 -20.41
N LEU A 441 -19.63 -25.03 -20.01
CA LEU A 441 -18.87 -25.73 -18.97
C LEU A 441 -17.36 -25.75 -19.24
N LYS A 442 -16.94 -25.82 -20.52
CA LYS A 442 -15.52 -25.78 -20.91
C LYS A 442 -14.81 -24.48 -20.48
N TRP A 443 -15.53 -23.36 -20.46
CA TRP A 443 -14.97 -22.08 -20.04
C TRP A 443 -14.79 -21.99 -18.52
N LEU A 444 -15.68 -22.68 -17.80
CA LEU A 444 -15.53 -22.84 -16.35
C LEU A 444 -14.28 -23.63 -15.99
N GLU A 445 -13.95 -24.68 -16.75
CA GLU A 445 -12.71 -25.44 -16.54
C GLU A 445 -11.46 -24.56 -16.73
N VAL A 446 -11.42 -23.76 -17.80
CA VAL A 446 -10.33 -22.82 -18.10
C VAL A 446 -10.14 -21.76 -17.00
N PHE A 447 -11.24 -21.16 -16.52
CA PHE A 447 -11.19 -20.15 -15.44
C PHE A 447 -10.52 -20.70 -14.17
N ASN A 448 -10.80 -21.96 -13.85
CA ASN A 448 -10.35 -22.59 -12.62
C ASN A 448 -8.89 -23.05 -12.64
N GLU A 449 -8.29 -23.26 -13.81
CA GLU A 449 -6.83 -23.44 -13.92
C GLU A 449 -6.07 -22.21 -13.44
N HIS A 450 -6.71 -21.03 -13.47
CA HIS A 450 -6.13 -19.76 -13.10
C HIS A 450 -6.53 -19.28 -11.68
N GLU A 451 -7.66 -19.75 -11.13
CA GLU A 451 -8.12 -19.41 -9.76
C GLU A 451 -7.18 -19.93 -8.65
N HIS A 452 -6.37 -20.96 -8.91
CA HIS A 452 -5.46 -21.57 -7.93
C HIS A 452 -4.00 -21.07 -8.03
N VAL A 453 -3.72 -20.06 -8.85
CA VAL A 453 -2.36 -19.56 -9.14
C VAL A 453 -2.06 -18.22 -8.45
N THR A 454 -3.02 -17.64 -7.73
CA THR A 454 -2.89 -16.33 -7.06
C THR A 454 -3.13 -16.41 -5.56
#